data_AF-A0A372DY83-F1
#
_entry.id   AF-A0A372DY83-F1
#
_cell.length_a   1.000
_cell.length_b   1.000
_cell.length_c   1.000
_cell.angle_alpha   90.00
_cell.angle_beta   90.00
_cell.angle_gamma   90.00
#
_symmetry.space_group_name_H-M   'P 1'
#
loop_
_entity.id
_entity.type
_entity.pdbx_description
1 polymer ?
#
loop_
_entity_poly.entity_id
_entity_poly.type
_entity_poly.pdbx_seq_one_letter_code
_entity_poly.pdbx_strand_id
1 'polypeptide(L)'
;MKLRIKNLFTYVEFEEDDKYLKDIFLKRIHTTIGARQQGFQFSPAYKRGSWDGYIDFYVYEEDKFPTGLLHRVELLLGELQSRYNFQYSKIDERSESFLAPEDIDKEIKLLDNKIGQITLREYQYQAVYESLVNFTGVLKIATNGFTAL
;
A
#
# COMPACT_ATOMS: atom_id res chain seq x y z
N MET A 1 -4.81 -6.23 -19.27
CA MET A 1 -4.09 -6.08 -17.97
C MET A 1 -5.05 -6.23 -16.79
N LYS A 2 -4.66 -6.97 -15.74
CA LYS A 2 -5.46 -7.17 -14.52
C LYS A 2 -4.61 -6.92 -13.27
N LEU A 3 -5.21 -6.32 -12.25
CA LEU A 3 -4.61 -6.17 -10.92
C LEU A 3 -5.28 -7.14 -9.95
N ARG A 4 -4.51 -8.10 -9.43
CA ARG A 4 -4.97 -9.03 -8.39
C ARG A 4 -4.51 -8.53 -7.02
N ILE A 5 -5.46 -7.99 -6.28
CA ILE A 5 -5.21 -7.35 -4.99
C ILE A 5 -5.27 -8.43 -3.91
N LYS A 6 -4.15 -8.64 -3.21
CA LYS A 6 -4.10 -9.49 -2.01
C LYS A 6 -3.69 -8.66 -0.80
N ASN A 7 -3.66 -9.27 0.37
CA ASN A 7 -3.40 -8.57 1.63
C ASN A 7 -2.04 -7.82 1.65
N LEU A 8 -0.98 -8.48 1.19
CA LEU A 8 0.39 -7.93 1.26
C LEU A 8 0.88 -7.36 -0.07
N PHE A 9 0.61 -8.07 -1.16
CA PHE A 9 1.08 -7.73 -2.49
C PHE A 9 -0.08 -7.70 -3.48
N THR A 10 -0.02 -6.74 -4.39
CA THR A 10 -0.83 -6.71 -5.60
C THR A 10 0.00 -7.24 -6.75
N TYR A 11 -0.57 -8.19 -7.49
CA TYR A 11 0.04 -8.78 -8.67
C TYR A 11 -0.52 -8.12 -9.93
N VAL A 12 0.34 -7.89 -10.90
CA VAL A 12 0.00 -7.31 -12.20
C VAL A 12 0.05 -8.41 -13.24
N GLU A 13 -1.10 -8.76 -13.80
CA GLU A 13 -1.20 -9.72 -14.88
C GLU A 13 -1.32 -8.97 -16.21
N PHE A 14 -0.34 -9.16 -17.10
CA PHE A 14 -0.36 -8.66 -18.46
C PHE A 14 -0.85 -9.77 -19.40
N GLU A 15 -1.75 -9.44 -20.34
CA GLU A 15 -2.18 -10.38 -21.37
C GLU A 15 -1.12 -10.43 -22.49
N GLU A 16 -1.10 -11.48 -23.33
CA GLU A 16 -0.06 -11.65 -24.36
C GLU A 16 -0.01 -10.46 -25.35
N ASP A 17 -1.17 -9.85 -25.62
CA ASP A 17 -1.32 -8.68 -26.49
C ASP A 17 -0.86 -7.36 -25.82
N ASP A 18 -0.66 -7.35 -24.49
CA ASP A 18 -0.31 -6.16 -23.71
C ASP A 18 1.20 -5.83 -23.73
N LYS A 19 2.01 -6.44 -24.61
CA LYS A 19 3.48 -6.28 -24.57
C LYS A 19 3.93 -4.82 -24.60
N TYR A 20 3.31 -4.00 -25.45
CA TYR A 20 3.60 -2.56 -25.52
C TYR A 20 3.21 -1.82 -24.24
N LEU A 21 2.07 -2.16 -23.66
CA LEU A 21 1.60 -1.58 -22.40
C LEU A 21 2.51 -1.98 -21.23
N LYS A 22 2.95 -3.24 -21.18
CA LYS A 22 3.90 -3.75 -20.19
C LYS A 22 5.19 -2.94 -20.20
N ASP A 23 5.78 -2.71 -21.38
CA ASP A 23 7.02 -1.93 -21.50
C ASP A 23 6.86 -0.47 -21.02
N ILE A 24 5.72 0.17 -21.30
CA ILE A 24 5.43 1.52 -20.84
C ILE A 24 5.23 1.55 -19.32
N PHE A 25 4.43 0.62 -18.81
CA PHE A 25 4.12 0.50 -17.40
C PHE A 25 5.39 0.28 -16.58
N LEU A 26 6.22 -0.70 -16.96
CA LEU A 26 7.46 -1.03 -16.25
C LEU A 26 8.47 0.12 -16.25
N LYS A 27 8.51 0.93 -17.31
CA LYS A 27 9.36 2.14 -17.34
C LYS A 27 8.89 3.24 -16.39
N ARG A 28 7.61 3.25 -16.01
CA ARG A 28 7.00 4.34 -15.22
C ARG A 28 6.84 3.95 -13.77
N ILE A 29 6.53 2.68 -13.51
CA ILE A 29 6.35 2.15 -12.16
C ILE A 29 7.59 2.38 -11.29
N HIS A 30 8.79 2.21 -11.86
CA HIS A 30 10.08 2.51 -11.21
C HIS A 30 10.08 3.90 -10.54
N THR A 31 9.68 4.94 -11.29
CA THR A 31 9.65 6.31 -10.77
C THR A 31 8.41 6.65 -9.95
N THR A 32 7.28 5.97 -10.20
CA THR A 32 6.00 6.25 -9.53
C THR A 32 5.97 5.74 -8.09
N ILE A 33 6.38 4.49 -7.90
CA ILE A 33 6.35 3.86 -6.59
C ILE A 33 7.74 3.76 -5.96
N GLY A 34 8.81 3.75 -6.76
CA GLY A 34 10.17 3.74 -6.25
C GLY A 34 10.51 4.98 -5.43
N ALA A 35 11.43 4.80 -4.48
CA ALA A 35 11.91 5.89 -3.64
C ALA A 35 13.39 6.17 -3.93
N ARG A 36 13.73 7.45 -4.05
CA ARG A 36 15.12 7.86 -4.18
C ARG A 36 15.83 7.69 -2.84
N GLN A 37 16.91 6.92 -2.80
CA GLN A 37 17.62 6.65 -1.56
C GLN A 37 18.28 7.94 -1.04
N GLN A 38 18.09 8.27 0.23
CA GLN A 38 18.80 9.40 0.83
C GLN A 38 20.32 9.19 0.74
N GLY A 39 21.04 10.20 0.24
CA GLY A 39 22.49 10.12 0.07
C GLY A 39 22.96 9.32 -1.15
N PHE A 40 22.07 8.95 -2.09
CA PHE A 40 22.42 8.24 -3.33
C PHE A 40 23.63 8.85 -4.07
N GLN A 41 23.75 10.18 -4.06
CA GLN A 41 24.83 10.95 -4.67
C GLN A 41 26.24 10.59 -4.18
N PHE A 42 26.36 10.01 -2.98
CA PHE A 42 27.63 9.59 -2.41
C PHE A 42 28.00 8.14 -2.78
N SER A 43 27.04 7.35 -3.26
CA SER A 43 27.25 5.96 -3.65
C SER A 43 28.23 5.85 -4.82
N PRO A 44 29.28 5.02 -4.73
CA PRO A 44 30.16 4.73 -5.86
C PRO A 44 29.42 4.16 -7.07
N ALA A 45 28.37 3.37 -6.84
CA ALA A 45 27.57 2.80 -7.93
C ALA A 45 26.82 3.89 -8.70
N TYR A 46 26.28 4.89 -8.00
CA TYR A 46 25.65 6.04 -8.63
C TYR A 46 26.66 6.89 -9.41
N LYS A 47 27.82 7.19 -8.79
CA LYS A 47 28.89 7.96 -9.44
C LYS A 47 29.47 7.30 -10.69
N ARG A 48 29.47 5.96 -10.74
CA ARG A 48 29.89 5.16 -11.90
C ARG A 48 28.78 4.98 -12.95
N GLY A 49 27.58 5.50 -12.71
CA GLY A 49 26.43 5.37 -13.62
C GLY A 49 25.82 3.97 -13.67
N SER A 50 26.21 3.06 -12.78
CA SER A 50 25.67 1.69 -12.71
C SER A 50 24.34 1.61 -11.95
N TRP A 51 23.95 2.68 -11.27
CA TRP A 51 22.73 2.78 -10.49
C TRP A 51 22.20 4.22 -10.55
N ASP A 52 20.89 4.39 -10.64
CA ASP A 52 20.20 5.68 -10.78
C ASP A 52 19.83 6.33 -9.43
N GLY A 53 20.07 5.63 -8.32
CA GLY A 53 19.80 6.12 -6.98
C GLY A 53 18.38 5.82 -6.47
N TYR A 54 17.59 5.07 -7.23
CA TYR A 54 16.24 4.64 -6.82
C TYR A 54 16.26 3.24 -6.20
N ILE A 55 15.34 3.04 -5.27
CA ILE A 55 14.99 1.74 -4.71
C ILE A 55 13.63 1.38 -5.28
N ASP A 56 13.58 0.28 -6.02
CA ASP A 56 12.36 -0.28 -6.57
C ASP A 56 11.54 -1.00 -5.49
N PHE A 57 10.25 -0.69 -5.45
CA PHE A 57 9.26 -1.48 -4.71
C PHE A 57 8.47 -2.42 -5.62
N TYR A 58 8.70 -2.34 -6.93
CA TYR A 58 8.18 -3.30 -7.90
C TYR A 58 9.16 -4.48 -8.01
N VAL A 59 8.65 -5.70 -7.94
CA VAL A 59 9.42 -6.93 -8.17
C VAL A 59 9.13 -7.40 -9.59
N TYR A 60 10.10 -7.22 -10.48
CA TYR A 60 9.94 -7.41 -11.94
C TYR A 60 9.79 -8.88 -12.33
N GLU A 61 10.40 -9.79 -11.59
CA GLU A 61 10.36 -11.23 -11.86
C GLU A 61 8.98 -11.83 -11.59
N GLU A 62 8.25 -11.24 -10.64
CA GLU A 62 6.96 -11.72 -10.18
C GLU A 62 5.80 -10.78 -10.54
N ASP A 63 6.09 -9.70 -11.29
CA ASP A 63 5.18 -8.62 -11.66
C ASP A 63 4.31 -8.14 -10.47
N LYS A 64 4.91 -7.90 -9.29
CA LYS A 64 4.17 -7.55 -8.05
C LYS A 64 4.70 -6.31 -7.33
N PHE A 65 3.86 -5.69 -6.51
CA PHE A 65 4.25 -4.58 -5.63
C PHE A 65 3.43 -4.60 -4.32
N PRO A 66 3.90 -3.94 -3.24
CA PRO A 66 3.17 -3.87 -1.97
C PRO A 66 1.77 -3.25 -2.11
N THR A 67 0.73 -3.91 -1.59
CA THR A 67 -0.68 -3.48 -1.76
C THR A 67 -0.93 -2.06 -1.23
N GLY A 68 -0.21 -1.63 -0.19
CA GLY A 68 -0.31 -0.26 0.34
C GLY A 68 0.05 0.84 -0.67
N LEU A 69 0.71 0.51 -1.78
CA LEU A 69 1.03 1.44 -2.87
C LEU A 69 0.02 1.40 -4.02
N LEU A 70 -1.05 0.59 -3.92
CA LEU A 70 -2.07 0.41 -4.95
C LEU A 70 -2.62 1.74 -5.46
N HIS A 71 -2.96 2.67 -4.55
CA HIS A 71 -3.48 3.97 -4.93
C HIS A 71 -2.55 4.74 -5.89
N ARG A 72 -1.22 4.67 -5.67
CA ARG A 72 -0.25 5.32 -6.57
C ARG A 72 -0.20 4.66 -7.94
N VAL A 73 -0.34 3.33 -7.98
CA VAL A 73 -0.38 2.59 -9.25
C VAL A 73 -1.68 2.88 -10.00
N GLU A 74 -2.81 3.01 -9.31
CA GLU A 74 -4.08 3.41 -9.93
C GLU A 74 -4.00 4.82 -10.54
N LEU A 75 -3.36 5.77 -9.85
CA LEU A 75 -3.12 7.11 -10.39
C LEU A 75 -2.26 7.03 -11.67
N LEU A 76 -1.17 6.25 -11.66
CA LEU A 76 -0.36 6.02 -12.85
C LEU A 76 -1.17 5.40 -13.99
N LEU A 77 -2.03 4.41 -13.71
CA LEU A 77 -2.86 3.80 -14.74
C LEU A 77 -3.86 4.79 -15.32
N GLY A 78 -4.48 5.64 -14.49
CA GLY A 78 -5.34 6.72 -14.96
C GLY A 78 -4.60 7.72 -15.86
N GLU A 79 -3.38 8.11 -15.49
CA GLU A 79 -2.52 8.95 -16.33
C GLU A 79 -2.19 8.28 -17.67
N LEU A 80 -1.87 6.98 -17.65
CA LEU A 80 -1.59 6.22 -18.87
C LEU A 80 -2.84 6.09 -19.76
N GLN A 81 -4.02 5.89 -19.18
CA GLN A 81 -5.28 5.81 -19.94
C GLN A 81 -5.61 7.12 -20.68
N SER A 82 -5.13 8.26 -20.18
CA SER A 82 -5.26 9.55 -20.89
C SER A 82 -4.41 9.65 -22.17
N ARG A 83 -3.38 8.81 -22.30
CA ARG A 83 -2.39 8.85 -23.40
C ARG A 83 -2.43 7.62 -24.30
N TYR A 84 -2.89 6.50 -23.76
CA TYR A 84 -2.89 5.20 -24.42
C TYR A 84 -4.27 4.56 -24.28
N ASN A 85 -4.75 3.93 -25.34
CA ASN A 85 -6.04 3.26 -25.32
C ASN A 85 -5.90 1.84 -24.75
N PHE A 86 -6.16 1.67 -23.46
CA PHE A 86 -6.23 0.36 -22.81
C PHE A 86 -7.24 0.35 -21.67
N GLN A 87 -7.67 -0.85 -21.30
CA GLN A 87 -8.52 -1.08 -20.13
C GLN A 87 -7.79 -1.99 -19.15
N TYR A 88 -8.02 -1.77 -17.86
CA TYR A 88 -7.56 -2.65 -16.80
C TYR A 88 -8.72 -3.03 -15.87
N SER A 89 -8.65 -4.22 -15.29
CA SER A 89 -9.61 -4.66 -14.28
C SER A 89 -8.92 -4.90 -12.94
N LYS A 90 -9.71 -4.82 -11.86
CA LYS A 90 -9.27 -5.10 -10.50
C LYS A 90 -10.02 -6.33 -9.98
N ILE A 91 -9.28 -7.30 -9.49
CA ILE A 91 -9.81 -8.50 -8.84
C ILE A 91 -9.34 -8.43 -7.38
N ASP A 92 -10.30 -8.29 -6.47
CA ASP A 92 -10.03 -8.28 -5.04
C ASP A 92 -10.06 -9.72 -4.51
N GLU A 93 -8.90 -10.21 -4.10
CA GLU A 93 -8.70 -11.55 -3.52
C GLU A 93 -8.14 -11.44 -2.10
N ARG A 94 -8.35 -10.30 -1.44
CA ARG A 94 -8.04 -10.15 -0.02
C ARG A 94 -8.89 -11.13 0.79
N SER A 95 -8.29 -11.71 1.82
CA SER A 95 -9.06 -12.55 2.74
C SER A 95 -10.11 -11.69 3.44
N GLU A 96 -11.31 -12.24 3.65
CA GLU A 96 -12.36 -11.54 4.40
C GLU A 96 -11.86 -11.03 5.75
N SER A 97 -12.46 -9.93 6.21
CA SER A 97 -12.12 -9.35 7.50
C SER A 97 -12.49 -10.34 8.59
N PHE A 98 -11.62 -10.45 9.59
CA PHE A 98 -11.93 -11.26 10.77
C PHE A 98 -13.19 -10.77 11.50
N LEU A 99 -13.55 -9.49 11.32
CA LEU A 99 -14.73 -8.86 11.89
C LEU A 99 -15.44 -8.02 10.83
N ALA A 100 -16.75 -8.20 10.70
CA ALA A 100 -17.54 -7.26 9.90
C ALA A 100 -17.60 -5.91 10.63
N PRO A 101 -17.69 -4.77 9.91
CA PRO A 101 -17.79 -3.46 10.55
C PRO A 101 -18.97 -3.35 11.53
N GLU A 102 -20.05 -4.11 11.29
CA GLU A 102 -21.22 -4.15 12.16
C GLU A 102 -20.98 -4.90 13.48
N ASP A 103 -19.99 -5.80 13.52
CA ASP A 103 -19.63 -6.58 14.70
C ASP A 103 -18.68 -5.84 15.65
N ILE A 104 -18.19 -4.65 15.25
CA ILE A 104 -17.33 -3.83 16.09
C ILE A 104 -18.19 -3.04 17.06
N ASP A 105 -18.05 -3.34 18.36
CA ASP A 105 -18.73 -2.61 19.43
C ASP A 105 -18.44 -1.11 19.35
N LYS A 106 -19.49 -0.28 19.48
CA LYS A 106 -19.37 1.20 19.46
C LYS A 106 -18.45 1.76 20.55
N GLU A 107 -18.26 1.01 21.64
CA GLU A 107 -17.35 1.34 22.71
C GLU A 107 -16.48 0.13 23.05
N ILE A 108 -15.17 0.28 22.91
CA ILE A 108 -14.21 -0.74 23.33
C ILE A 108 -13.76 -0.43 24.75
N LYS A 109 -14.08 -1.33 25.68
CA LYS A 109 -13.70 -1.25 27.09
C LYS A 109 -12.61 -2.26 27.41
N LEU A 110 -11.46 -1.77 27.86
CA LEU A 110 -10.33 -2.58 28.28
C LEU A 110 -10.33 -2.70 29.81
N LEU A 111 -10.04 -3.89 30.31
CA LEU A 111 -9.83 -4.11 31.74
C LEU A 111 -8.40 -3.70 32.08
N ASP A 112 -8.25 -2.79 33.04
CA ASP A 112 -6.96 -2.37 33.56
C ASP A 112 -6.82 -2.88 35.00
N ASN A 113 -5.70 -3.54 35.30
CA ASN A 113 -5.47 -4.15 36.61
C ASN A 113 -5.33 -3.13 37.76
N LYS A 114 -5.12 -1.85 37.47
CA LYS A 114 -4.98 -0.76 38.45
C LYS A 114 -6.20 0.15 38.50
N ILE A 115 -6.85 0.41 37.36
CA ILE A 115 -7.92 1.41 37.22
C ILE A 115 -9.30 0.74 37.05
N GLY A 116 -9.35 -0.58 36.89
CA GLY A 116 -10.57 -1.37 36.72
C GLY A 116 -10.98 -1.44 35.26
N GLN A 117 -11.48 -0.34 34.69
CA GLN A 117 -11.97 -0.31 33.30
C GLN A 117 -11.64 1.01 32.60
N ILE A 118 -11.03 0.92 31.42
CA ILE A 118 -10.66 2.06 30.57
C ILE A 118 -11.43 1.95 29.25
N THR A 119 -12.14 3.01 28.87
CA THR A 119 -12.76 3.12 27.56
C THR A 119 -11.80 3.81 26.59
N LEU A 120 -11.70 3.31 25.36
CA LEU A 120 -10.90 3.96 24.32
C LEU A 120 -11.41 5.37 24.02
N ARG A 121 -10.48 6.33 23.88
CA ARG A 121 -10.80 7.67 23.36
C ARG A 121 -11.14 7.58 21.87
N GLU A 122 -11.86 8.57 21.36
CA GLU A 122 -12.34 8.60 19.97
C GLU A 122 -11.24 8.33 18.94
N TYR A 123 -10.08 8.98 19.06
CA TYR A 123 -8.95 8.76 18.14
C TYR A 123 -8.33 7.36 18.25
N GLN A 124 -8.39 6.72 19.42
CA GLN A 124 -7.89 5.36 19.64
C GLN A 124 -8.88 4.35 19.05
N TYR A 125 -10.17 4.58 19.29
CA TYR A 125 -11.25 3.80 18.70
C TYR A 125 -11.17 3.85 17.17
N GLN A 126 -11.03 5.05 16.59
CA GLN A 126 -10.90 5.20 15.15
C GLN A 126 -9.66 4.50 14.62
N ALA A 127 -8.52 4.56 15.32
CA ALA A 127 -7.32 3.83 14.92
C ALA A 127 -7.55 2.31 14.84
N VAL A 128 -8.25 1.75 15.84
CA VAL A 128 -8.59 0.33 15.89
C VAL A 128 -9.58 -0.02 14.79
N TYR A 129 -10.65 0.75 14.65
CA TYR A 129 -11.67 0.55 13.62
C TYR A 129 -11.06 0.55 12.21
N GLU A 130 -10.26 1.57 11.88
CA GLU A 130 -9.57 1.69 10.59
C GLU A 130 -8.60 0.51 10.34
N SER A 131 -7.92 0.02 11.39
CA SER A 131 -7.00 -1.12 11.28
C SER A 131 -7.74 -2.42 11.00
N LEU A 132 -8.90 -2.63 11.63
CA LEU A 132 -9.72 -3.81 11.46
C LEU A 132 -10.42 -3.84 10.10
N VAL A 133 -10.91 -2.69 9.63
CA VAL A 133 -11.70 -2.61 8.39
C VAL A 133 -10.81 -2.53 7.14
N ASN A 134 -9.77 -1.70 7.16
CA ASN A 134 -8.98 -1.42 5.95
C ASN A 134 -7.77 -2.34 5.76
N PHE A 135 -7.42 -3.18 6.76
CA PHE A 135 -6.30 -4.13 6.82
C PHE A 135 -4.89 -3.53 6.71
N THR A 136 -4.73 -2.50 5.88
CA THR A 136 -3.46 -1.84 5.57
C THR A 136 -3.68 -0.34 5.57
N GLY A 137 -2.87 0.38 6.34
CA GLY A 137 -2.95 1.83 6.44
C GLY A 137 -1.83 2.38 7.31
N VAL A 138 -1.67 3.70 7.31
CA VAL A 138 -0.73 4.40 8.18
C VAL A 138 -1.52 5.22 9.19
N LEU A 139 -1.47 4.82 10.45
CA LEU A 139 -2.08 5.56 11.55
C LEU A 139 -1.17 6.73 11.95
N LYS A 140 -1.58 7.96 11.62
CA LYS A 140 -0.83 9.16 11.99
C LYS A 140 -1.36 9.72 13.31
N ILE A 141 -0.83 9.20 14.42
CA ILE A 141 -1.19 9.60 15.77
C ILE A 141 0.08 10.03 16.52
N ALA A 142 -0.04 11.02 17.42
CA ALA A 142 1.07 11.42 18.28
C ALA A 142 1.48 10.28 19.23
N THR A 143 2.75 10.27 19.68
CA THR A 143 3.30 9.20 20.53
C THR A 143 2.48 8.95 21.81
N ASN A 144 1.86 10.00 22.37
CA ASN A 144 0.99 9.92 23.54
C ASN A 144 -0.41 9.36 23.25
N GLY A 145 -0.77 9.12 21.99
CA GLY A 145 -2.08 8.61 21.60
C GLY A 145 -2.25 7.11 21.91
N PHE A 146 -1.17 6.36 22.11
CA PHE A 146 -1.26 4.94 22.49
C PHE A 146 -1.01 4.69 23.98
N THR A 147 -0.73 5.74 24.77
CA THR A 147 -0.66 5.61 26.23
C THR A 147 -2.06 5.53 26.84
N ALA A 148 -2.42 4.34 27.31
CA ALA A 148 -3.43 4.18 28.36
C ALA A 148 -2.87 4.82 29.64
N LEU A 149 -3.55 5.84 30.16
CA LEU A 149 -3.25 6.45 31.45
C LEU A 149 -4.09 5.77 32.52
#